data_AF-A0A938IDT3-F1
#
_entry.id   AF-A0A938IDT3-F1
#
_cell.length_a   1.000
_cell.length_b   1.000
_cell.length_c   1.000
_cell.angle_alpha   90.00
_cell.angle_beta   90.00
_cell.angle_gamma   90.00
#
_symmetry.space_group_name_H-M   'P 1'
#
loop_
_entity.id
_entity.type
_entity.pdbx_description
1 polymer ?
#
loop_
_entity_poly.entity_id
_entity_poly.type
_entity_poly.pdbx_seq_one_letter_code
_entity_poly.pdbx_strand_id
1 'polypeptide(L)'
;MSTTASSRLLAFALCAVLALGGGAAWWFLRMPTKAPVIDGPASRPTAQTELTPTTVDLAPAPTKQAVASSATNVLWPLRVELELVRPAYMALGADLRPLGSDKSARLSGRIGMRDDAPAPRASVKFAAGSNAGRTLTCDAEGRFGATDLAPGINVVEVTGAGISGARREVLLRQGSTAELNLGFGRPAACFGTVVDKEGKPVVGALARIDFQQAATDESGVFYLTNLCPGHSVIEIEKPGYATVRQHLGLTAAYTIPVGNLTFKLKPSASLIVSIKSDVGANQPVDVLLLPSEVRSERSYPWYRLNPIAVRPGVPVRIDDLPPGVVTVRAFRPGALAEQEPNVLLREGEVQSAELTLTPTAEIVGRVLLDGRPQAGVQVELEAADGVNATLEYAKRPIWFLESEVLPPLSPALQRSTSDSEGRFVFTSWAEIAPLRYLEARTVDGRYYAHKLVRKDDDDIELHLLPSDTGKGSLRLMLDARTQGLPCELFVNGEPRDPWVLAPDEDLVVDRLVEGTWSLKLTFHEQPVHDEAEVDVKGETRRPIDLPEEAIVGHTPEQWKRAGRAYPGS
;
A
#
# COMPACT_ATOMS: atom_id res chain seq x y z
N MET A 1 -70.92 -40.01 50.48
CA MET A 1 -70.06 -40.78 51.41
C MET A 1 -68.95 -41.37 50.56
N SER A 2 -67.80 -40.68 50.53
CA SER A 2 -66.55 -41.07 51.24
C SER A 2 -65.78 -42.10 50.41
N THR A 3 -64.52 -41.96 50.02
CA THR A 3 -63.38 -41.19 50.56
C THR A 3 -62.25 -41.42 49.53
N THR A 4 -61.64 -40.38 48.94
CA THR A 4 -60.34 -39.79 49.34
C THR A 4 -59.17 -40.75 49.57
N ALA A 5 -58.05 -40.34 48.96
CA ALA A 5 -56.67 -40.42 49.45
C ALA A 5 -55.85 -41.68 49.14
N SER A 6 -54.88 -41.51 48.24
CA SER A 6 -53.46 -41.72 48.60
C SER A 6 -52.52 -41.14 47.54
N SER A 7 -52.63 -39.82 47.31
CA SER A 7 -51.62 -38.98 46.62
C SER A 7 -50.40 -38.71 47.51
N ARG A 8 -49.82 -39.76 48.12
CA ARG A 8 -48.62 -39.64 48.98
C ARG A 8 -47.58 -40.75 48.81
N LEU A 9 -47.77 -41.69 47.88
CA LEU A 9 -46.81 -42.78 47.63
C LEU A 9 -45.95 -42.62 46.36
N LEU A 10 -46.34 -41.75 45.41
CA LEU A 10 -45.49 -41.47 44.22
C LEU A 10 -44.40 -40.41 44.47
N ALA A 11 -44.53 -39.60 45.52
CA ALA A 11 -43.54 -38.56 45.86
C ALA A 11 -42.35 -39.07 46.69
N PHE A 12 -42.42 -40.29 47.25
CA PHE A 12 -41.33 -40.90 48.01
C PHE A 12 -40.50 -41.93 47.20
N ALA A 13 -41.00 -42.37 46.03
CA ALA A 13 -40.23 -43.25 45.13
C ALA A 13 -39.26 -42.47 44.21
N LEU A 14 -39.44 -41.15 44.05
CA LEU A 14 -38.57 -40.32 43.19
C LEU A 14 -37.32 -39.79 43.92
N CYS A 15 -37.27 -39.82 45.25
CA CYS A 15 -36.10 -39.41 46.03
C CYS A 15 -35.13 -40.56 46.37
N ALA A 16 -35.49 -41.82 46.09
CA ALA A 16 -34.62 -42.98 46.36
C ALA A 16 -33.77 -43.42 45.16
N VAL A 17 -34.01 -42.91 43.95
CA VAL A 17 -33.18 -43.20 42.75
C VAL A 17 -32.11 -42.12 42.51
N LEU A 18 -32.22 -40.94 43.14
CA LEU A 18 -31.22 -39.87 43.04
C LEU A 18 -30.07 -39.95 44.06
N ALA A 19 -30.06 -40.94 44.96
CA ALA A 19 -28.99 -41.14 45.96
C ALA A 19 -28.07 -42.35 45.67
N LEU A 20 -28.30 -43.11 44.60
CA LEU A 20 -27.48 -44.29 44.23
C LEU A 20 -26.86 -44.20 42.82
N GLY A 21 -27.06 -43.09 42.10
CA GLY A 21 -26.39 -42.81 40.82
C GLY A 21 -25.13 -41.93 40.93
N GLY A 22 -24.76 -41.48 42.14
CA GLY A 22 -23.66 -40.53 42.37
C GLY A 22 -22.28 -41.17 42.59
N GLY A 23 -22.18 -42.50 42.68
CA GLY A 23 -20.93 -43.19 43.02
C GLY A 23 -20.11 -43.69 41.83
N ALA A 24 -20.71 -43.86 40.65
CA ALA A 24 -20.02 -44.38 39.46
C ALA A 24 -19.42 -43.29 38.55
N ALA A 25 -19.87 -42.03 38.69
CA ALA A 25 -19.37 -40.91 37.90
C ALA A 25 -18.08 -40.27 38.47
N TRP A 26 -17.70 -40.60 39.71
CA TRP A 26 -16.54 -40.00 40.39
C TRP A 26 -15.25 -40.84 40.27
N TRP A 27 -15.34 -42.11 39.86
CA TRP A 27 -14.15 -42.95 39.60
C TRP A 27 -13.60 -42.77 38.18
N PHE A 28 -14.43 -42.48 37.17
CA PHE A 28 -13.98 -42.31 35.79
C PHE A 28 -13.21 -41.00 35.50
N LEU A 29 -13.09 -40.09 36.48
CA LEU A 29 -12.41 -38.80 36.33
C LEU A 29 -10.93 -38.76 36.80
N ARG A 30 -10.31 -39.92 37.09
CA ARG A 30 -8.88 -40.01 37.48
C ARG A 30 -8.12 -41.17 36.84
N MET A 31 -8.30 -41.40 35.54
CA MET A 31 -7.29 -42.10 34.75
C MET A 31 -6.57 -41.08 33.87
N PRO A 32 -5.23 -41.07 33.82
CA PRO A 32 -4.51 -40.30 32.84
C PRO A 32 -4.81 -40.92 31.48
N THR A 33 -5.73 -40.31 30.74
CA THR A 33 -5.88 -40.59 29.32
C THR A 33 -4.57 -40.18 28.67
N LYS A 34 -3.76 -41.16 28.24
CA LYS A 34 -2.78 -40.91 27.20
C LYS A 34 -3.58 -40.31 26.04
N ALA A 35 -3.34 -39.03 25.76
CA ALA A 35 -3.88 -38.37 24.59
C ALA A 35 -3.60 -39.28 23.38
N PRO A 36 -4.57 -39.47 22.46
CA PRO A 36 -4.22 -40.00 21.17
C PRO A 36 -3.09 -39.12 20.63
N VAL A 37 -2.02 -39.75 20.17
CA VAL A 37 -0.97 -39.06 19.42
C VAL A 37 -1.68 -38.48 18.21
N ILE A 38 -1.98 -37.18 18.28
CA ILE A 38 -2.26 -36.38 17.12
C ILE A 38 -0.93 -36.37 16.39
N ASP A 39 -0.83 -37.13 15.29
CA ASP A 39 0.23 -36.89 14.34
C ASP A 39 0.23 -35.38 14.07
N GLY A 40 1.38 -34.76 14.36
CA GLY A 40 1.54 -33.31 14.18
C GLY A 40 1.07 -32.90 12.79
N PRO A 41 0.72 -31.62 12.57
CA PRO A 41 0.39 -31.14 11.25
C PRO A 41 1.45 -31.67 10.29
N ALA A 42 0.99 -32.34 9.23
CA ALA A 42 1.84 -33.01 8.25
C ALA A 42 3.10 -32.19 8.07
N SER A 43 4.25 -32.82 8.34
CA SER A 43 5.54 -32.20 8.19
C SER A 43 5.51 -31.42 6.89
N ARG A 44 5.76 -30.11 7.00
CA ARG A 44 6.06 -29.23 5.86
C ARG A 44 6.81 -30.08 4.84
N PRO A 45 6.36 -30.20 3.58
CA PRO A 45 7.10 -30.98 2.59
C PRO A 45 8.56 -30.57 2.74
N THR A 46 9.37 -31.56 3.15
CA THR A 46 10.81 -31.43 3.26
C THR A 46 11.23 -30.76 1.97
N ALA A 47 11.98 -29.66 2.08
CA ALA A 47 12.53 -28.91 0.96
C ALA A 47 12.89 -29.94 -0.11
N GLN A 48 12.05 -29.98 -1.16
CA GLN A 48 12.43 -30.69 -2.36
C GLN A 48 13.72 -30.01 -2.75
N THR A 49 14.77 -30.82 -2.78
CA THR A 49 16.09 -30.56 -3.32
C THR A 49 16.09 -29.24 -4.05
N GLU A 50 16.81 -28.23 -3.54
CA GLU A 50 17.19 -27.07 -4.34
C GLU A 50 17.56 -27.61 -5.71
N LEU A 51 16.66 -27.43 -6.68
CA LEU A 51 17.01 -27.53 -8.06
C LEU A 51 18.06 -26.45 -8.17
N THR A 52 19.32 -26.87 -8.14
CA THR A 52 20.43 -26.06 -8.58
C THR A 52 19.91 -25.48 -9.88
N PRO A 53 19.73 -24.14 -9.99
CA PRO A 53 19.31 -23.59 -11.24
C PRO A 53 20.33 -24.13 -12.23
N THR A 54 19.87 -24.94 -13.18
CA THR A 54 20.68 -25.23 -14.34
C THR A 54 20.79 -23.88 -14.98
N THR A 55 21.89 -23.21 -14.69
CA THR A 55 22.34 -22.01 -15.38
C THR A 55 22.35 -22.41 -16.83
N VAL A 56 21.27 -22.09 -17.53
CA VAL A 56 21.40 -21.86 -18.96
C VAL A 56 22.43 -20.74 -19.00
N ASP A 57 23.64 -21.07 -19.43
CA ASP A 57 24.64 -20.11 -19.85
C ASP A 57 23.98 -19.29 -20.97
N LEU A 58 23.21 -18.29 -20.56
CA LEU A 58 23.00 -17.12 -21.37
C LEU A 58 24.40 -16.56 -21.53
N ALA A 59 24.94 -16.79 -22.73
CA ALA A 59 26.17 -16.17 -23.18
C ALA A 59 26.21 -14.74 -22.61
N PRO A 60 27.31 -14.34 -21.96
CA PRO A 60 27.37 -13.04 -21.32
C PRO A 60 26.87 -12.01 -22.32
N ALA A 61 25.76 -11.33 -21.97
CA ALA A 61 25.37 -10.13 -22.67
C ALA A 61 26.64 -9.30 -22.80
N PRO A 62 26.99 -8.80 -24.01
CA PRO A 62 28.23 -8.10 -24.21
C PRO A 62 28.32 -7.08 -23.10
N THR A 63 29.32 -7.26 -22.23
CA THR A 63 29.61 -6.34 -21.16
C THR A 63 29.80 -5.03 -21.91
N LYS A 64 28.81 -4.12 -21.84
CA LYS A 64 29.09 -2.73 -22.12
C LYS A 64 30.20 -2.44 -21.13
N GLN A 65 31.42 -2.38 -21.67
CA GLN A 65 32.57 -1.86 -20.94
C GLN A 65 32.03 -0.67 -20.19
N ALA A 66 32.31 -0.61 -18.88
CA ALA A 66 32.24 0.65 -18.18
C ALA A 66 33.03 1.62 -19.05
N VAL A 67 32.30 2.44 -19.82
CA VAL A 67 32.90 3.45 -20.67
C VAL A 67 33.66 4.29 -19.67
N ALA A 68 34.99 4.30 -19.82
CA ALA A 68 35.86 5.18 -19.05
C ALA A 68 35.14 6.52 -18.96
N SER A 69 34.90 7.01 -17.73
CA SER A 69 34.18 8.25 -17.45
C SER A 69 34.43 9.23 -18.58
N SER A 70 33.42 9.45 -19.44
CA SER A 70 33.53 10.45 -20.50
C SER A 70 33.76 11.75 -19.75
N ALA A 71 35.02 12.19 -19.66
CA ALA A 71 35.36 13.36 -18.89
C ALA A 71 34.58 14.51 -19.50
N THR A 72 33.61 15.01 -18.75
CA THR A 72 32.73 16.09 -19.17
C THR A 72 33.05 17.30 -18.32
N ASN A 73 33.32 18.42 -18.99
CA ASN A 73 33.43 19.73 -18.39
C ASN A 73 32.05 20.44 -18.28
N VAL A 74 30.94 19.75 -18.61
CA VAL A 74 29.59 20.27 -18.43
C VAL A 74 29.21 20.14 -16.97
N LEU A 75 28.88 21.25 -16.30
CA LEU A 75 28.61 21.28 -14.86
C LEU A 75 27.27 20.63 -14.51
N TRP A 76 26.24 20.90 -15.30
CA TRP A 76 24.86 20.61 -14.97
C TRP A 76 24.30 19.51 -15.87
N PRO A 77 23.44 18.64 -15.35
CA PRO A 77 22.79 17.65 -16.17
C PRO A 77 21.67 18.27 -17.02
N LEU A 78 21.48 17.71 -18.22
CA LEU A 78 20.22 17.82 -18.93
C LEU A 78 19.21 16.90 -18.23
N ARG A 79 18.21 17.50 -17.58
CA ARG A 79 17.10 16.76 -16.98
C ARG A 79 15.99 16.56 -18.01
N VAL A 80 15.60 15.31 -18.21
CA VAL A 80 14.49 14.89 -19.07
C VAL A 80 13.37 14.33 -18.19
N GLU A 81 12.19 14.94 -18.25
CA GLU A 81 10.99 14.50 -17.55
C GLU A 81 9.96 14.05 -18.59
N LEU A 82 9.51 12.80 -18.46
CA LEU A 82 8.48 12.19 -19.27
C LEU A 82 7.30 11.80 -18.39
N GLU A 83 6.10 12.32 -18.67
CA GLU A 83 4.87 11.95 -17.99
C GLU A 83 3.88 11.35 -19.00
N LEU A 84 3.39 10.13 -18.76
CA LEU A 84 2.39 9.48 -19.61
C LEU A 84 1.05 10.19 -19.44
N VAL A 85 0.59 10.86 -20.49
CA VAL A 85 -0.71 11.56 -20.51
C VAL A 85 -1.83 10.59 -20.86
N ARG A 86 -1.61 9.73 -21.85
CA ARG A 86 -2.60 8.74 -22.29
C ARG A 86 -1.93 7.55 -22.96
N PRO A 87 -2.12 6.31 -22.47
CA PRO A 87 -1.64 5.13 -23.19
C PRO A 87 -2.47 4.88 -24.45
N ALA A 88 -1.82 4.50 -25.56
CA ALA A 88 -2.46 4.23 -26.85
C ALA A 88 -3.48 3.09 -26.79
N TYR A 89 -3.21 2.10 -25.94
CA TYR A 89 -4.13 0.98 -25.72
C TYR A 89 -5.47 1.51 -25.13
N MET A 90 -5.46 2.63 -24.43
CA MET A 90 -6.63 3.20 -23.77
C MET A 90 -7.31 4.30 -24.58
N ALA A 91 -7.19 4.28 -25.92
CA ALA A 91 -7.91 5.18 -26.80
C ALA A 91 -9.43 4.90 -26.75
N LEU A 92 -10.06 5.31 -25.66
CA LEU A 92 -11.49 5.44 -25.52
C LEU A 92 -11.89 6.77 -26.20
N GLY A 93 -13.08 6.81 -26.79
CA GLY A 93 -13.55 7.96 -27.58
C GLY A 93 -13.34 9.32 -26.89
N ALA A 94 -13.21 10.39 -27.69
CA ALA A 94 -12.75 11.73 -27.29
C ALA A 94 -13.47 12.39 -26.10
N ASP A 95 -14.62 11.86 -25.67
CA ASP A 95 -15.46 12.41 -24.60
C ASP A 95 -15.16 11.84 -23.19
N LEU A 96 -14.10 11.04 -23.04
CA LEU A 96 -13.81 10.32 -21.79
C LEU A 96 -12.59 10.89 -21.06
N ARG A 97 -12.73 11.08 -19.73
CA ARG A 97 -11.57 11.44 -18.88
C ARG A 97 -10.49 10.35 -18.99
N PRO A 98 -9.21 10.71 -19.21
CA PRO A 98 -8.11 9.74 -19.20
C PRO A 98 -8.09 8.96 -17.88
N LEU A 99 -7.78 7.65 -17.93
CA LEU A 99 -7.51 6.85 -16.73
C LEU A 99 -6.40 7.50 -15.90
N GLY A 100 -6.57 7.51 -14.57
CA GLY A 100 -5.61 8.13 -13.66
C GLY A 100 -5.75 9.64 -13.55
N SER A 101 -6.79 10.25 -14.15
CA SER A 101 -7.10 11.68 -13.92
C SER A 101 -7.33 12.03 -12.44
N ASP A 102 -7.71 11.04 -11.64
CA ASP A 102 -7.83 11.10 -10.18
C ASP A 102 -6.53 10.77 -9.43
N LYS A 103 -5.56 10.12 -10.10
CA LYS A 103 -4.20 9.84 -9.62
C LYS A 103 -3.23 10.96 -10.00
N SER A 104 -3.52 12.19 -9.60
CA SER A 104 -2.70 13.36 -9.94
C SER A 104 -1.84 13.88 -8.78
N ALA A 105 -1.79 13.17 -7.66
CA ALA A 105 -0.86 13.51 -6.59
C ALA A 105 0.53 13.01 -6.95
N ARG A 106 1.55 13.77 -6.53
CA ARG A 106 2.95 13.45 -6.81
C ARG A 106 3.72 13.26 -5.51
N LEU A 107 4.72 12.39 -5.52
CA LEU A 107 5.68 12.20 -4.44
C LEU A 107 7.08 12.31 -5.03
N SER A 108 7.97 13.03 -4.35
CA SER A 108 9.39 13.06 -4.67
C SER A 108 10.21 13.06 -3.40
N GLY A 109 11.45 12.60 -3.48
CA GLY A 109 12.31 12.58 -2.30
C GLY A 109 13.68 11.99 -2.54
N ARG A 110 14.52 12.08 -1.50
CA ARG A 110 15.84 11.47 -1.46
C ARG A 110 16.07 10.73 -0.14
N ILE A 111 16.69 9.57 -0.23
CA ILE A 111 17.15 8.77 0.91
C ILE A 111 18.67 8.86 1.00
N GLY A 112 19.15 9.37 2.14
CA GLY A 112 20.56 9.45 2.48
C GLY A 112 20.96 8.49 3.58
N MET A 113 22.22 8.06 3.56
CA MET A 113 22.87 7.23 4.57
C MET A 113 23.85 8.08 5.40
N ARG A 114 24.87 7.44 5.98
CA ARG A 114 25.96 8.12 6.70
C ARG A 114 26.81 8.96 5.75
N ASP A 115 27.31 10.08 6.25
CA ASP A 115 28.19 11.02 5.53
C ASP A 115 27.56 11.53 4.22
N ASP A 116 26.23 11.72 4.21
CA ASP A 116 25.40 12.16 3.07
C ASP A 116 25.45 11.27 1.82
N ALA A 117 26.02 10.06 1.95
CA ALA A 117 26.03 9.06 0.91
C ALA A 117 24.59 8.71 0.47
N PRO A 118 24.34 8.51 -0.83
CA PRO A 118 23.01 8.10 -1.31
C PRO A 118 22.67 6.68 -0.84
N ALA A 119 21.39 6.36 -0.70
CA ALA A 119 20.92 4.98 -0.50
C ALA A 119 20.43 4.38 -1.84
N PRO A 120 21.34 3.88 -2.69
CA PRO A 120 20.96 3.37 -4.00
C PRO A 120 20.06 2.14 -3.86
N ARG A 121 19.07 2.01 -4.76
CA ARG A 121 18.15 0.87 -4.80
C ARG A 121 17.35 0.64 -3.51
N ALA A 122 17.29 1.62 -2.60
CA ALA A 122 16.33 1.60 -1.50
C ALA A 122 14.90 1.58 -2.07
N SER A 123 14.00 0.93 -1.35
CA SER A 123 12.61 0.71 -1.73
C SER A 123 11.69 1.55 -0.86
N VAL A 124 10.76 2.28 -1.48
CA VAL A 124 9.67 3.01 -0.83
C VAL A 124 8.36 2.31 -1.18
N LYS A 125 7.87 1.45 -0.29
CA LYS A 125 6.64 0.68 -0.47
C LYS A 125 5.48 1.36 0.21
N PHE A 126 4.38 1.59 -0.50
CA PHE A 126 3.11 2.00 0.08
C PHE A 126 2.50 0.81 0.83
N ALA A 127 2.62 0.80 2.15
CA ALA A 127 2.13 -0.27 3.01
C ALA A 127 0.61 -0.15 3.28
N ALA A 128 0.08 1.07 3.29
CA ALA A 128 -1.35 1.34 3.46
C ALA A 128 -1.77 2.66 2.81
N GLY A 129 -3.08 2.87 2.69
CA GLY A 129 -3.68 4.01 1.99
C GLY A 129 -4.17 3.65 0.59
N SER A 130 -4.64 4.65 -0.16
CA SER A 130 -5.16 4.48 -1.52
C SER A 130 -4.15 3.87 -2.50
N ASN A 131 -2.85 4.04 -2.25
CA ASN A 131 -1.77 3.52 -3.11
C ASN A 131 -1.15 2.21 -2.59
N ALA A 132 -1.77 1.55 -1.60
CA ALA A 132 -1.22 0.34 -0.97
C ALA A 132 -0.82 -0.73 -1.99
N GLY A 133 0.37 -1.31 -1.79
CA GLY A 133 0.98 -2.31 -2.68
C GLY A 133 1.98 -1.73 -3.68
N ARG A 134 1.88 -0.44 -4.04
CA ARG A 134 2.84 0.21 -4.94
C ARG A 134 4.23 0.29 -4.30
N THR A 135 5.27 0.10 -5.09
CA THR A 135 6.67 0.20 -4.64
C THR A 135 7.46 1.09 -5.60
N LEU A 136 8.13 2.10 -5.07
CA LEU A 136 9.09 2.95 -5.79
C LEU A 136 10.51 2.51 -5.44
N THR A 137 11.43 2.63 -6.38
CA THR A 137 12.85 2.27 -6.18
C THR A 137 13.73 3.50 -6.37
N CYS A 138 14.74 3.64 -5.52
CA CYS A 138 15.72 4.72 -5.64
C CYS A 138 16.72 4.50 -6.77
N ASP A 139 17.11 5.59 -7.42
CA ASP A 139 18.27 5.65 -8.32
C ASP A 139 19.60 5.57 -7.54
N ALA A 140 20.72 5.64 -8.26
CA ALA A 140 22.08 5.63 -7.72
C ALA A 140 22.34 6.76 -6.69
N GLU A 141 21.64 7.89 -6.79
CA GLU A 141 21.75 9.08 -5.94
C GLU A 141 20.76 9.06 -4.76
N GLY A 142 20.01 7.96 -4.62
CA GLY A 142 19.02 7.76 -3.56
C GLY A 142 17.72 8.51 -3.79
N ARG A 143 17.48 9.06 -4.98
CA ARG A 143 16.24 9.78 -5.32
C ARG A 143 15.15 8.81 -5.72
N PHE A 144 13.90 9.16 -5.43
CA PHE A 144 12.71 8.43 -5.84
C PHE A 144 11.57 9.39 -6.12
N GLY A 145 10.57 8.94 -6.88
CA GLY A 145 9.37 9.73 -7.11
C GLY A 145 8.31 8.98 -7.89
N ALA A 146 7.12 9.57 -7.95
CA ALA A 146 5.98 9.14 -8.76
C ALA A 146 5.06 10.34 -9.03
N THR A 147 4.46 10.42 -10.21
CA THR A 147 3.56 11.53 -10.59
C THR A 147 2.09 11.13 -10.73
N ASP A 148 1.80 9.84 -10.54
CA ASP A 148 0.53 9.18 -10.81
C ASP A 148 -0.04 8.49 -9.55
N LEU A 149 -0.11 9.23 -8.42
CA LEU A 149 -0.59 8.69 -7.14
C LEU A 149 -2.01 9.17 -6.81
N ALA A 150 -2.81 8.27 -6.23
CA ALA A 150 -4.11 8.62 -5.67
C ALA A 150 -3.94 9.50 -4.42
N PRO A 151 -4.75 10.57 -4.23
CA PRO A 151 -4.67 11.43 -3.06
C PRO A 151 -5.17 10.73 -1.78
N GLY A 152 -4.81 11.34 -0.64
CA GLY A 152 -5.13 10.87 0.70
C GLY A 152 -3.90 10.60 1.55
N ILE A 153 -4.10 10.16 2.79
CA ILE A 153 -3.00 9.77 3.66
C ILE A 153 -2.57 8.34 3.35
N ASN A 154 -1.27 8.18 3.09
CA ASN A 154 -0.65 6.90 2.81
C ASN A 154 0.42 6.60 3.84
N VAL A 155 0.65 5.32 4.14
CA VAL A 155 1.77 4.86 4.96
C VAL A 155 2.81 4.26 4.03
N VAL A 156 4.02 4.81 4.03
CA VAL A 156 5.15 4.29 3.27
C VAL A 156 6.17 3.63 4.20
N GLU A 157 6.72 2.51 3.73
CA GLU A 157 7.79 1.77 4.35
C GLU A 157 9.04 1.90 3.48
N VAL A 158 10.10 2.38 4.11
CA VAL A 158 11.39 2.62 3.48
C VAL A 158 12.37 1.57 3.96
N THR A 159 12.92 0.80 3.03
CA THR A 159 13.86 -0.31 3.31
C THR A 159 14.99 -0.32 2.29
N GLY A 160 16.16 -0.83 2.66
CA GLY A 160 17.32 -0.84 1.77
C GLY A 160 18.57 -1.34 2.48
N ALA A 161 19.61 -1.67 1.71
CA ALA A 161 20.89 -2.04 2.28
C ALA A 161 21.52 -0.83 2.99
N GLY A 162 22.06 -1.03 4.20
CA GLY A 162 22.78 0.00 4.95
C GLY A 162 21.91 1.02 5.71
N ILE A 163 20.57 0.87 5.71
CA ILE A 163 19.65 1.72 6.47
C ILE A 163 18.83 0.93 7.49
N SER A 164 18.44 1.56 8.60
CA SER A 164 17.63 0.92 9.66
C SER A 164 16.16 0.74 9.29
N GLY A 165 15.74 1.35 8.18
CA GLY A 165 14.37 1.40 7.70
C GLY A 165 13.50 2.40 8.47
N ALA A 166 12.45 2.89 7.81
CA ALA A 166 11.54 3.87 8.38
C ALA A 166 10.10 3.59 7.94
N ARG A 167 9.13 3.98 8.76
CA ARG A 167 7.72 4.07 8.38
C ARG A 167 7.26 5.52 8.47
N ARG A 168 6.67 6.05 7.40
CA ARG A 168 6.24 7.45 7.34
C ARG A 168 4.81 7.54 6.84
N GLU A 169 4.06 8.47 7.39
CA GLU A 169 2.81 8.88 6.79
C GLU A 169 3.05 10.05 5.87
N VAL A 170 2.51 9.93 4.66
CA VAL A 170 2.62 10.93 3.61
C VAL A 170 1.22 11.35 3.23
N LEU A 171 0.95 12.64 3.35
CA LEU A 171 -0.28 13.24 2.85
C LEU A 171 -0.09 13.62 1.38
N LEU A 172 -0.84 12.97 0.50
CA LEU A 172 -0.84 13.22 -0.93
C LEU A 172 -2.07 14.06 -1.29
N ARG A 173 -1.85 15.20 -1.92
CA ARG A 173 -2.93 16.10 -2.38
C ARG A 173 -3.00 16.13 -3.89
N GLN A 174 -4.21 16.24 -4.41
CA GLN A 174 -4.47 16.30 -5.84
C GLN A 174 -3.68 17.44 -6.49
N GLY A 175 -3.03 17.15 -7.62
CA GLY A 175 -2.23 18.12 -8.38
C GLY A 175 -1.01 18.69 -7.64
N SER A 176 -0.64 18.15 -6.47
CA SER A 176 0.43 18.67 -5.62
C SER A 176 1.56 17.65 -5.47
N THR A 177 2.78 18.14 -5.31
CA THR A 177 3.96 17.32 -5.00
C THR A 177 4.22 17.31 -3.50
N ALA A 178 4.20 16.13 -2.89
CA ALA A 178 4.70 15.91 -1.54
C ALA A 178 6.20 15.58 -1.58
N GLU A 179 6.95 16.09 -0.60
CA GLU A 179 8.36 15.79 -0.44
C GLU A 179 8.60 14.83 0.73
N LEU A 180 9.41 13.80 0.52
CA LEU A 180 9.83 12.86 1.55
C LEU A 180 11.35 12.68 1.51
N ASN A 181 12.05 13.42 2.36
CA ASN A 181 13.50 13.33 2.51
C ASN A 181 13.84 12.62 3.82
N LEU A 182 14.64 11.55 3.75
CA LEU A 182 15.02 10.74 4.91
C LEU A 182 16.53 10.58 4.98
N GLY A 183 17.11 10.75 6.17
CA GLY A 183 18.54 10.60 6.41
C GLY A 183 18.82 9.62 7.54
N PHE A 184 19.55 8.55 7.24
CA PHE A 184 19.90 7.50 8.19
C PHE A 184 21.29 7.66 8.82
N GLY A 185 22.05 8.69 8.42
CA GLY A 185 23.42 8.92 8.90
C GLY A 185 23.57 9.36 10.36
N ARG A 186 22.50 9.88 10.96
CA ARG A 186 22.50 10.44 12.32
C ARG A 186 21.25 9.98 13.09
N PRO A 187 21.19 8.70 13.49
CA PRO A 187 19.99 8.13 14.11
C PRO A 187 19.61 8.86 15.40
N ALA A 188 18.31 8.89 15.67
CA ALA A 188 17.74 9.36 16.92
C ALA A 188 17.47 8.19 17.88
N ALA A 189 17.17 8.52 19.13
CA ALA A 189 16.70 7.57 20.13
C ALA A 189 15.65 8.24 21.04
N CYS A 190 14.87 7.45 21.76
CA CYS A 190 13.94 7.97 22.75
C CYS A 190 13.72 7.01 23.90
N PHE A 191 13.63 7.57 25.10
CA PHE A 191 13.00 6.92 26.24
C PHE A 191 11.54 7.35 26.33
N GLY A 192 10.70 6.45 26.84
CA GLY A 192 9.32 6.79 27.20
C GLY A 192 8.82 5.95 28.36
N THR A 193 7.79 6.45 29.03
CA THR A 193 7.14 5.79 30.17
C THR A 193 5.70 5.48 29.80
N VAL A 194 5.23 4.27 30.10
CA VAL A 194 3.85 3.83 29.89
C VAL A 194 3.18 3.59 31.23
N VAL A 195 2.04 4.24 31.44
CA VAL A 195 1.24 4.15 32.67
C VAL A 195 -0.21 3.82 32.36
N ASP A 196 -0.93 3.26 33.31
CA ASP A 196 -2.37 3.01 33.20
C ASP A 196 -3.20 4.24 33.56
N LYS A 197 -4.53 4.06 33.64
CA LYS A 197 -5.48 5.14 33.92
C LYS A 197 -5.25 5.76 35.31
N GLU A 198 -4.77 4.98 36.26
CA GLU A 198 -4.48 5.33 37.64
C GLU A 198 -3.06 5.89 37.83
N GLY A 199 -2.22 5.86 36.78
CA GLY A 199 -0.85 6.36 36.80
C GLY A 199 0.18 5.32 37.26
N LYS A 200 -0.21 4.05 37.39
CA LYS A 200 0.70 2.96 37.72
C LYS A 200 1.47 2.51 36.47
N PRO A 201 2.76 2.15 36.59
CA PRO A 201 3.53 1.61 35.48
C PRO A 201 2.90 0.38 34.82
N VAL A 202 2.87 0.36 33.49
CA VAL A 202 2.44 -0.81 32.71
C VAL A 202 3.66 -1.57 32.24
N VAL A 203 3.85 -2.77 32.76
CA VAL A 203 4.96 -3.67 32.41
C VAL A 203 4.63 -4.47 31.15
N GLY A 204 5.62 -4.64 30.26
CA GLY A 204 5.49 -5.44 29.05
C GLY A 204 4.58 -4.83 27.98
N ALA A 205 4.31 -3.52 28.03
CA ALA A 205 3.71 -2.79 26.92
C ALA A 205 4.73 -2.65 25.79
N LEU A 206 4.32 -2.92 24.56
CA LEU A 206 5.20 -2.92 23.39
C LEU A 206 5.14 -1.57 22.70
N ALA A 207 6.24 -0.81 22.79
CA ALA A 207 6.43 0.43 22.04
C ALA A 207 7.03 0.13 20.67
N ARG A 208 6.46 0.73 19.62
CA ARG A 208 6.90 0.58 18.23
C ARG A 208 7.07 1.94 17.57
N ILE A 209 8.21 2.13 16.91
CA ILE A 209 8.49 3.26 16.02
C ILE A 209 9.26 2.69 14.82
N ASP A 210 8.85 3.02 13.60
CA ASP A 210 9.44 2.45 12.39
C ASP A 210 9.42 0.91 12.44
N PHE A 211 10.58 0.27 12.28
CA PHE A 211 10.77 -1.18 12.45
C PHE A 211 11.40 -1.55 13.80
N GLN A 212 11.56 -0.57 14.69
CA GLN A 212 12.15 -0.78 16.02
C GLN A 212 11.04 -1.00 17.04
N GLN A 213 11.30 -1.88 18.00
CA GLN A 213 10.35 -2.20 19.06
C GLN A 213 11.06 -2.46 20.40
N ALA A 214 10.40 -2.08 21.49
CA ALA A 214 10.89 -2.30 22.84
C ALA A 214 9.71 -2.54 23.79
N ALA A 215 9.86 -3.49 24.70
CA ALA A 215 8.88 -3.70 25.77
C ALA A 215 9.23 -2.85 26.99
N THR A 216 8.23 -2.39 27.73
CA THR A 216 8.43 -1.67 28.98
C THR A 216 8.91 -2.58 30.11
N ASP A 217 9.82 -2.06 30.93
CA ASP A 217 10.34 -2.72 32.13
C ASP A 217 9.39 -2.61 33.34
N GLU A 218 9.85 -3.05 34.52
CA GLU A 218 9.10 -3.00 35.79
C GLU A 218 8.69 -1.59 36.21
N SER A 219 9.44 -0.57 35.78
CA SER A 219 9.13 0.84 36.01
C SER A 219 8.25 1.45 34.91
N GLY A 220 7.83 0.64 33.92
CA GLY A 220 7.03 1.08 32.79
C GLY A 220 7.84 1.84 31.74
N VAL A 221 9.17 1.79 31.81
CA VAL A 221 10.06 2.55 30.91
C VAL A 221 10.49 1.67 29.74
N PHE A 222 10.55 2.24 28.54
CA PHE A 222 11.14 1.62 27.36
C PHE A 222 12.24 2.51 26.78
N TYR A 223 13.14 1.90 26.00
CA TYR A 223 14.18 2.59 25.25
C TYR A 223 14.21 2.09 23.80
N LEU A 224 14.06 3.02 22.86
CA LEU A 224 14.19 2.78 21.42
C LEU A 224 15.38 3.57 20.89
N THR A 225 16.17 2.94 20.01
CA THR A 225 17.36 3.53 19.40
C THR A 225 17.38 3.24 17.90
N ASN A 226 18.37 3.78 17.18
CA ASN A 226 18.53 3.60 15.74
C ASN A 226 17.31 4.07 14.91
N LEU A 227 16.63 5.11 15.40
CA LEU A 227 15.43 5.64 14.78
C LEU A 227 15.79 6.63 13.67
N CYS A 228 15.06 6.57 12.55
CA CYS A 228 15.23 7.57 11.51
C CYS A 228 14.68 8.92 12.00
N PRO A 229 15.46 10.02 11.95
CA PRO A 229 14.97 11.35 12.29
C PRO A 229 13.78 11.82 11.44
N GLY A 230 13.15 12.90 11.88
CA GLY A 230 11.97 13.51 11.27
C GLY A 230 10.68 13.18 12.02
N HIS A 231 9.54 13.47 11.39
CA HIS A 231 8.22 13.14 11.94
C HIS A 231 7.97 11.63 11.79
N SER A 232 7.83 10.94 12.92
CA SER A 232 7.45 9.53 12.98
C SER A 232 6.19 9.35 13.84
N VAL A 233 5.72 8.12 13.91
CA VAL A 233 4.57 7.72 14.72
C VAL A 233 5.03 6.65 15.69
N ILE A 234 4.71 6.85 16.97
CA ILE A 234 4.87 5.83 18.00
C ILE A 234 3.53 5.17 18.29
N GLU A 235 3.56 3.84 18.37
CA GLU A 235 2.43 2.99 18.73
C GLU A 235 2.77 2.22 20.01
N ILE A 236 1.88 2.24 20.99
CA ILE A 236 2.00 1.49 22.24
C ILE A 236 0.87 0.47 22.31
N GLU A 237 1.23 -0.80 22.35
CA GLU A 237 0.30 -1.94 22.34
C GLU A 237 0.45 -2.77 23.62
N LYS A 238 -0.66 -3.13 24.26
CA LYS A 238 -0.69 -4.07 25.38
C LYS A 238 -2.06 -4.77 25.41
N PRO A 239 -2.11 -6.11 25.33
CA PRO A 239 -3.39 -6.82 25.41
C PRO A 239 -4.20 -6.44 26.64
N GLY A 240 -5.48 -6.13 26.44
CA GLY A 240 -6.41 -5.63 27.44
C GLY A 240 -6.50 -4.10 27.50
N TYR A 241 -5.59 -3.38 26.86
CA TYR A 241 -5.57 -1.92 26.78
C TYR A 241 -5.81 -1.44 25.35
N ALA A 242 -6.44 -0.28 25.21
CA ALA A 242 -6.58 0.38 23.93
C ALA A 242 -5.19 0.76 23.40
N THR A 243 -4.90 0.41 22.14
CA THR A 243 -3.65 0.82 21.49
C THR A 243 -3.61 2.35 21.40
N VAL A 244 -2.45 2.93 21.72
CA VAL A 244 -2.22 4.37 21.63
C VAL A 244 -1.29 4.65 20.47
N ARG A 245 -1.67 5.61 19.63
CA ARG A 245 -0.85 6.15 18.53
C ARG A 245 -0.59 7.64 18.78
N GLN A 246 0.65 8.09 18.61
CA GLN A 246 1.02 9.50 18.75
C GLN A 246 2.09 9.90 17.73
N HIS A 247 2.05 11.14 17.24
CA HIS A 247 3.12 11.70 16.42
C HIS A 247 4.32 12.11 17.28
N LEU A 248 5.53 11.80 16.81
CA LEU A 248 6.78 12.11 17.49
C LEU A 248 7.76 12.80 16.53
N GLY A 249 8.27 13.97 16.92
CA GLY A 249 9.37 14.63 16.23
C GLY A 249 10.71 14.10 16.73
N LEU A 250 11.46 13.43 15.85
CA LEU A 250 12.77 12.87 16.16
C LEU A 250 13.88 13.76 15.61
N THR A 251 14.70 14.31 16.50
CA THR A 251 15.84 15.15 16.11
C THR A 251 17.08 14.29 15.83
N ALA A 252 17.80 14.59 14.75
CA ALA A 252 18.99 13.85 14.35
C ALA A 252 20.09 13.87 15.43
N ALA A 253 20.66 12.70 15.73
CA ALA A 253 21.64 12.49 16.80
C ALA A 253 21.21 12.98 18.19
N TYR A 254 19.90 13.00 18.47
CA TYR A 254 19.35 13.35 19.78
C TYR A 254 18.64 12.17 20.41
N THR A 255 18.78 12.04 21.73
CA THR A 255 18.03 11.08 22.54
C THR A 255 17.02 11.83 23.39
N ILE A 256 15.72 11.57 23.19
CA ILE A 256 14.67 12.12 24.06
C ILE A 256 14.82 11.47 25.45
N PRO A 257 15.06 12.26 26.52
CA PRO A 257 15.35 11.70 27.84
C PRO A 257 14.10 11.14 28.52
N VAL A 258 14.33 10.29 29.53
CA VAL A 258 13.27 9.73 30.39
C VAL A 258 12.44 10.87 31.00
N GLY A 259 11.12 10.70 31.05
CA GLY A 259 10.18 11.67 31.63
C GLY A 259 9.60 12.68 30.64
N ASN A 260 10.19 12.85 29.44
CA ASN A 260 9.66 13.75 28.42
C ASN A 260 8.53 13.14 27.58
N LEU A 261 8.45 11.80 27.53
CA LEU A 261 7.40 11.07 26.83
C LEU A 261 6.67 10.16 27.83
N THR A 262 5.38 10.44 28.05
CA THR A 262 4.51 9.60 28.89
C THR A 262 3.27 9.20 28.12
N PHE A 263 3.00 7.90 28.03
CA PHE A 263 1.84 7.33 27.37
C PHE A 263 0.88 6.76 28.40
N LYS A 264 -0.38 7.17 28.34
CA LYS A 264 -1.41 6.72 29.27
C LYS A 264 -2.36 5.74 28.57
N LEU A 265 -2.31 4.47 28.97
CA LEU A 265 -3.17 3.43 28.43
C LEU A 265 -4.51 3.40 29.16
N LYS A 266 -5.57 3.16 28.40
CA LYS A 266 -6.94 2.98 28.90
C LYS A 266 -7.38 1.53 28.66
N PRO A 267 -8.34 1.00 29.44
CA PRO A 267 -8.94 -0.29 29.13
C PRO A 267 -9.47 -0.32 27.69
N SER A 268 -9.21 -1.42 26.99
CA SER A 268 -9.69 -1.62 25.61
C SER A 268 -11.20 -1.80 25.56
N ALA A 269 -11.79 -1.46 24.43
CA ALA A 269 -13.09 -1.97 24.02
C ALA A 269 -12.92 -3.18 23.09
N SER A 270 -13.98 -3.96 22.93
CA SER A 270 -14.04 -5.03 21.92
C SER A 270 -15.29 -4.91 21.08
N LEU A 271 -15.22 -5.38 19.84
CA LEU A 271 -16.36 -5.45 18.93
C LEU A 271 -16.51 -6.86 18.36
N ILE A 272 -17.72 -7.41 18.42
CA ILE A 272 -18.09 -8.63 17.71
C ILE A 272 -18.86 -8.22 16.45
N VAL A 273 -18.34 -8.56 15.27
CA VAL A 273 -19.02 -8.32 13.99
C VAL A 273 -19.56 -9.63 13.45
N SER A 274 -20.84 -9.66 13.06
CA SER A 274 -21.48 -10.81 12.40
C SER A 274 -22.18 -10.39 11.11
N ILE A 275 -22.27 -11.33 10.16
CA ILE A 275 -23.04 -11.18 8.92
C ILE A 275 -24.22 -12.16 8.97
N LYS A 276 -25.43 -11.64 8.83
CA LYS A 276 -26.68 -12.40 9.00
C LYS A 276 -27.02 -13.31 7.81
N SER A 277 -26.81 -12.82 6.59
CA SER A 277 -27.21 -13.47 5.35
C SER A 277 -26.00 -13.78 4.46
N ASP A 278 -26.02 -14.95 3.82
CA ASP A 278 -25.04 -15.31 2.80
C ASP A 278 -25.55 -14.90 1.41
N VAL A 279 -25.21 -13.69 1.00
CA VAL A 279 -25.64 -13.06 -0.26
C VAL A 279 -24.43 -12.50 -1.01
N GLY A 280 -24.42 -12.58 -2.34
CA GLY A 280 -23.32 -12.14 -3.20
C GLY A 280 -22.30 -13.26 -3.47
N ALA A 281 -21.12 -12.89 -3.95
CA ALA A 281 -20.05 -13.81 -4.34
C ALA A 281 -19.55 -14.68 -3.16
N ASN A 282 -19.14 -15.93 -3.40
CA ASN A 282 -18.69 -16.86 -2.36
C ASN A 282 -17.27 -16.55 -1.80
N GLN A 283 -17.12 -15.38 -1.18
CA GLN A 283 -15.92 -14.91 -0.50
C GLN A 283 -16.30 -14.23 0.82
N PRO A 284 -15.36 -14.05 1.76
CA PRO A 284 -15.59 -13.26 2.96
C PRO A 284 -16.07 -11.83 2.62
N VAL A 285 -16.84 -11.25 3.53
CA VAL A 285 -17.18 -9.83 3.52
C VAL A 285 -15.99 -9.05 4.05
N ASP A 286 -15.52 -8.06 3.30
CA ASP A 286 -14.52 -7.12 3.77
C ASP A 286 -15.22 -6.05 4.61
N VAL A 287 -14.97 -6.07 5.92
CA VAL A 287 -15.49 -5.09 6.86
C VAL A 287 -14.44 -4.03 7.15
N LEU A 288 -14.82 -2.76 7.02
CA LEU A 288 -14.01 -1.61 7.44
C LEU A 288 -14.58 -1.00 8.71
N LEU A 289 -13.72 -0.78 9.71
CA LEU A 289 -14.01 0.04 10.87
C LEU A 289 -13.34 1.39 10.72
N LEU A 290 -14.15 2.45 10.66
CA LEU A 290 -13.65 3.83 10.57
C LEU A 290 -14.21 4.65 11.73
N PRO A 291 -13.43 5.58 12.30
CA PRO A 291 -13.95 6.49 13.32
C PRO A 291 -15.06 7.35 12.71
N SER A 292 -16.21 7.44 13.39
CA SER A 292 -17.33 8.25 12.91
C SER A 292 -17.06 9.75 13.04
N GLU A 293 -16.18 10.14 13.96
CA GLU A 293 -15.77 11.53 14.21
C GLU A 293 -14.34 11.74 13.71
N VAL A 294 -14.16 12.76 12.88
CA VAL A 294 -12.83 13.21 12.46
C VAL A 294 -12.23 14.02 13.60
N ARG A 295 -11.15 13.50 14.20
CA ARG A 295 -10.37 14.22 15.21
C ARG A 295 -9.18 14.90 14.55
N SER A 296 -8.74 16.01 15.11
CA SER A 296 -7.52 16.71 14.69
C SER A 296 -6.27 15.84 14.86
N GLU A 297 -6.27 14.93 15.84
CA GLU A 297 -5.20 13.96 16.07
C GLU A 297 -5.74 12.53 16.00
N ARG A 298 -5.11 11.71 15.15
CA ARG A 298 -5.44 10.28 14.97
C ARG A 298 -4.77 9.45 16.06
N SER A 299 -5.57 8.89 16.95
CA SER A 299 -5.08 8.19 18.14
C SER A 299 -5.00 6.67 17.99
N TYR A 300 -5.39 6.10 16.85
CA TYR A 300 -5.35 4.65 16.59
C TYR A 300 -5.08 4.34 15.11
N PRO A 301 -4.26 3.34 14.77
CA PRO A 301 -3.90 3.02 13.38
C PRO A 301 -4.93 2.10 12.72
N TRP A 302 -6.12 2.62 12.38
CA TRP A 302 -7.23 1.84 11.80
C TRP A 302 -6.85 1.02 10.56
N TYR A 303 -5.89 1.51 9.76
CA TYR A 303 -5.38 0.83 8.58
C TYR A 303 -4.69 -0.52 8.87
N ARG A 304 -4.21 -0.76 10.10
CA ARG A 304 -3.59 -2.05 10.46
C ARG A 304 -4.62 -3.15 10.71
N LEU A 305 -5.85 -2.76 11.03
CA LEU A 305 -6.97 -3.66 11.26
C LEU A 305 -7.77 -3.92 9.98
N ASN A 306 -7.90 -2.90 9.14
CA ASN A 306 -8.75 -2.93 7.95
C ASN A 306 -8.03 -3.50 6.70
N PRO A 307 -8.73 -4.24 5.82
CA PRO A 307 -10.09 -4.79 6.00
C PRO A 307 -10.11 -6.03 6.89
N ILE A 308 -11.26 -6.28 7.52
CA ILE A 308 -11.51 -7.45 8.36
C ILE A 308 -12.38 -8.43 7.58
N ALA A 309 -11.86 -9.63 7.30
CA ALA A 309 -12.60 -10.67 6.61
C ALA A 309 -13.61 -11.35 7.54
N VAL A 310 -14.92 -11.20 7.27
CA VAL A 310 -16.00 -11.81 8.06
C VAL A 310 -16.82 -12.75 7.18
N ARG A 311 -17.02 -14.01 7.60
CA ARG A 311 -17.88 -14.95 6.88
C ARG A 311 -19.31 -14.94 7.46
N PRO A 312 -20.35 -15.09 6.61
CA PRO A 312 -21.71 -15.32 7.08
C PRO A 312 -21.81 -16.42 8.12
N GLY A 313 -22.53 -16.16 9.21
CA GLY A 313 -22.70 -17.09 10.33
C GLY A 313 -21.49 -17.30 11.25
N VAL A 314 -20.32 -16.73 10.94
CA VAL A 314 -19.10 -16.84 11.76
C VAL A 314 -18.75 -15.45 12.32
N PRO A 315 -19.19 -15.11 13.56
CA PRO A 315 -18.86 -13.83 14.16
C PRO A 315 -17.36 -13.70 14.40
N VAL A 316 -16.82 -12.50 14.15
CA VAL A 316 -15.41 -12.16 14.40
C VAL A 316 -15.34 -11.20 15.58
N ARG A 317 -14.53 -11.54 16.59
CA ARG A 317 -14.23 -10.68 17.72
C ARG A 317 -12.95 -9.89 17.44
N ILE A 318 -13.01 -8.59 17.71
CA ILE A 318 -11.91 -7.65 17.56
C ILE A 318 -11.67 -7.02 18.93
N ASP A 319 -10.44 -7.13 19.41
CA ASP A 319 -10.01 -6.68 20.74
C ASP A 319 -9.09 -5.45 20.65
N ASP A 320 -8.69 -4.91 21.80
CA ASP A 320 -7.72 -3.82 21.93
C ASP A 320 -8.11 -2.52 21.19
N LEU A 321 -9.42 -2.34 20.96
CA LEU A 321 -9.97 -1.18 20.27
C LEU A 321 -10.02 0.05 21.19
N PRO A 322 -9.85 1.25 20.62
CA PRO A 322 -10.02 2.50 21.37
C PRO A 322 -11.52 2.76 21.63
N PRO A 323 -11.87 3.33 22.80
CA PRO A 323 -13.22 3.84 23.03
C PRO A 323 -13.56 4.98 22.07
N GLY A 324 -14.81 5.03 21.61
CA GLY A 324 -15.29 6.00 20.63
C GLY A 324 -16.39 5.43 19.75
N VAL A 325 -16.85 6.22 18.80
CA VAL A 325 -17.86 5.77 17.82
C VAL A 325 -17.18 5.33 16.54
N VAL A 326 -17.45 4.11 16.09
CA VAL A 326 -16.96 3.58 14.81
C VAL A 326 -18.14 3.32 13.87
N THR A 327 -17.97 3.64 12.59
CA THR A 327 -18.86 3.22 11.52
C THR A 327 -18.38 1.88 10.98
N VAL A 328 -19.29 0.90 10.90
CA VAL A 328 -19.03 -0.43 10.35
C VAL A 328 -19.52 -0.46 8.90
N ARG A 329 -18.59 -0.55 7.94
CA ARG A 329 -18.89 -0.66 6.50
C ARG A 329 -18.58 -2.07 6.02
N ALA A 330 -19.34 -2.59 5.07
CA ALA A 330 -19.15 -3.93 4.53
C ALA A 330 -19.19 -3.93 3.01
N PHE A 331 -18.26 -4.67 2.42
CA PHE A 331 -18.14 -4.83 0.97
C PHE A 331 -18.02 -6.30 0.62
N ARG A 332 -18.83 -6.73 -0.34
CA ARG A 332 -18.76 -8.06 -0.93
C ARG A 332 -19.27 -7.95 -2.37
N PRO A 333 -18.58 -8.50 -3.38
CA PRO A 333 -19.07 -8.48 -4.75
C PRO A 333 -20.49 -9.05 -4.82
N GLY A 334 -21.39 -8.32 -5.49
CA GLY A 334 -22.79 -8.69 -5.65
C GLY A 334 -23.71 -8.43 -4.46
N ALA A 335 -23.21 -7.81 -3.38
CA ALA A 335 -24.04 -7.48 -2.23
C ALA A 335 -23.73 -6.08 -1.65
N LEU A 336 -24.75 -5.43 -1.12
CA LEU A 336 -24.65 -4.17 -0.38
C LEU A 336 -25.15 -4.34 1.05
N ALA A 337 -24.50 -3.64 1.99
CA ALA A 337 -25.03 -3.52 3.33
C ALA A 337 -26.31 -2.67 3.32
N GLU A 338 -27.39 -3.17 3.95
CA GLU A 338 -28.63 -2.38 4.11
C GLU A 338 -28.38 -1.13 4.97
N GLN A 339 -27.49 -1.24 5.95
CA GLN A 339 -27.11 -0.17 6.87
C GLN A 339 -25.64 -0.28 7.25
N GLU A 340 -25.05 0.87 7.58
CA GLU A 340 -23.70 1.01 8.11
C GLU A 340 -23.80 1.55 9.53
N PRO A 341 -23.93 0.68 10.54
CA PRO A 341 -24.21 1.12 11.90
C PRO A 341 -23.02 1.87 12.50
N ASN A 342 -23.34 2.89 13.29
CA ASN A 342 -22.40 3.53 14.20
C ASN A 342 -22.46 2.82 15.56
N VAL A 343 -21.33 2.27 16.00
CA VAL A 343 -21.22 1.53 17.26
C VAL A 343 -20.40 2.33 18.26
N LEU A 344 -20.96 2.56 19.45
CA LEU A 344 -20.25 3.20 20.56
C LEU A 344 -19.43 2.16 21.33
N LEU A 345 -18.13 2.16 21.11
CA LEU A 345 -17.14 1.37 21.86
C LEU A 345 -16.88 2.03 23.22
N ARG A 346 -17.05 1.27 24.30
CA ARG A 346 -16.83 1.74 25.68
C ARG A 346 -15.67 1.00 26.34
N GLU A 347 -14.95 1.69 27.21
CA GLU A 347 -13.82 1.15 27.99
C GLU A 347 -14.24 -0.14 28.73
N GLY A 348 -13.53 -1.25 28.47
CA GLY A 348 -13.75 -2.54 29.12
C GLY A 348 -15.00 -3.31 28.67
N GLU A 349 -15.76 -2.79 27.71
CA GLU A 349 -17.00 -3.42 27.23
C GLU A 349 -16.80 -4.13 25.89
N VAL A 350 -17.60 -5.19 25.70
CA VAL A 350 -17.74 -5.89 24.42
C VAL A 350 -19.04 -5.41 23.78
N GLN A 351 -18.93 -4.81 22.60
CA GLN A 351 -20.05 -4.41 21.77
C GLN A 351 -20.25 -5.41 20.63
N SER A 352 -21.40 -5.33 19.95
CA SER A 352 -21.72 -6.18 18.81
C SER A 352 -22.36 -5.39 17.68
N ALA A 353 -22.05 -5.75 16.44
CA ALA A 353 -22.67 -5.24 15.24
C ALA A 353 -23.04 -6.42 14.32
N GLU A 354 -24.31 -6.52 13.97
CA GLU A 354 -24.80 -7.48 12.98
C GLU A 354 -25.13 -6.72 11.69
N LEU A 355 -24.56 -7.16 10.57
CA LEU A 355 -24.80 -6.58 9.25
C LEU A 355 -25.71 -7.50 8.43
N THR A 356 -26.68 -6.89 7.75
CA THR A 356 -27.53 -7.56 6.75
C THR A 356 -27.13 -7.08 5.37
N LEU A 357 -26.90 -8.03 4.46
CA LEU A 357 -26.55 -7.75 3.07
C LEU A 357 -27.72 -8.09 2.16
N THR A 358 -27.94 -7.27 1.14
CA THR A 358 -28.92 -7.48 0.07
C THR A 358 -28.24 -7.65 -1.29
N PRO A 359 -28.81 -8.45 -2.21
CA PRO A 359 -28.27 -8.59 -3.56
C PRO A 359 -28.29 -7.24 -4.29
N THR A 360 -27.30 -7.00 -5.13
CA THR A 360 -27.23 -5.81 -5.98
C THR A 360 -26.77 -6.19 -7.39
N ALA A 361 -26.77 -5.21 -8.30
CA ALA A 361 -26.29 -5.42 -9.66
C ALA A 361 -24.80 -5.85 -9.67
N GLU A 362 -24.52 -6.93 -10.38
CA GLU A 362 -23.20 -7.50 -10.56
C GLU A 362 -22.64 -7.17 -11.95
N ILE A 363 -21.32 -7.17 -12.04
CA ILE A 363 -20.61 -7.35 -13.31
C ILE A 363 -20.01 -8.75 -13.24
N VAL A 364 -20.46 -9.61 -14.14
CA VAL A 364 -19.95 -10.97 -14.30
C VAL A 364 -19.11 -10.99 -15.58
N GLY A 365 -18.00 -11.72 -15.56
CA GLY A 365 -17.24 -11.88 -16.78
C GLY A 365 -16.32 -13.07 -16.76
N ARG A 366 -15.65 -13.29 -17.90
CA ARG A 366 -14.71 -14.38 -18.14
C ARG A 366 -13.41 -13.86 -18.73
N VAL A 367 -12.30 -14.41 -18.26
CA VAL A 367 -10.97 -14.19 -18.83
C VAL A 367 -10.61 -15.35 -19.75
N LEU A 368 -10.27 -15.03 -21.00
CA LEU A 368 -9.98 -15.98 -22.07
C LEU A 368 -8.58 -15.71 -22.64
N LEU A 369 -7.81 -16.77 -22.91
CA LEU A 369 -6.61 -16.73 -23.75
C LEU A 369 -6.81 -17.72 -24.88
N ASP A 370 -6.73 -17.24 -26.13
CA ASP A 370 -7.03 -18.03 -27.33
C ASP A 370 -8.39 -18.77 -27.26
N GLY A 371 -9.39 -18.09 -26.69
CA GLY A 371 -10.74 -18.63 -26.50
C GLY A 371 -10.90 -19.63 -25.35
N ARG A 372 -9.84 -19.89 -24.56
CA ARG A 372 -9.88 -20.82 -23.42
C ARG A 372 -9.90 -20.07 -22.09
N PRO A 373 -10.72 -20.50 -21.11
CA PRO A 373 -10.78 -19.87 -19.80
C PRO A 373 -9.44 -19.93 -19.07
N GLN A 374 -9.06 -18.83 -18.43
CA GLN A 374 -7.82 -18.72 -17.66
C GLN A 374 -8.11 -18.47 -16.19
N ALA A 375 -7.60 -19.35 -15.33
CA ALA A 375 -7.70 -19.23 -13.89
C ALA A 375 -6.52 -18.47 -13.29
N GLY A 376 -6.71 -17.86 -12.12
CA GLY A 376 -5.62 -17.20 -11.39
C GLY A 376 -5.18 -15.85 -11.98
N VAL A 377 -5.86 -15.37 -13.03
CA VAL A 377 -5.64 -14.04 -13.60
C VAL A 377 -6.21 -12.99 -12.64
N GLN A 378 -5.40 -11.99 -12.30
CA GLN A 378 -5.82 -10.86 -11.48
C GLN A 378 -6.66 -9.94 -12.35
N VAL A 379 -7.85 -9.57 -11.85
CA VAL A 379 -8.77 -8.66 -12.52
C VAL A 379 -9.03 -7.50 -11.59
N GLU A 380 -8.87 -6.28 -12.09
CA GLU A 380 -9.13 -5.04 -11.36
C GLU A 380 -10.21 -4.23 -12.09
N LEU A 381 -11.21 -3.77 -11.35
CA LEU A 381 -12.22 -2.82 -11.83
C LEU A 381 -12.02 -1.51 -11.09
N GLU A 382 -11.51 -0.50 -11.80
CA GLU A 382 -11.17 0.82 -11.28
C GLU A 382 -12.14 1.87 -11.82
N ALA A 383 -12.67 2.75 -10.96
CA ALA A 383 -13.45 3.90 -11.42
C ALA A 383 -12.55 4.89 -12.18
N ALA A 384 -13.10 5.54 -13.21
CA ALA A 384 -12.36 6.59 -13.93
C ALA A 384 -12.01 7.81 -13.05
N ASP A 385 -12.81 8.04 -12.02
CA ASP A 385 -12.58 9.02 -10.96
C ASP A 385 -12.84 8.35 -9.60
N GLY A 386 -11.85 7.59 -9.11
CA GLY A 386 -11.90 6.87 -7.85
C GLY A 386 -11.99 7.78 -6.63
N VAL A 387 -11.46 9.01 -6.72
CA VAL A 387 -11.63 10.06 -5.70
C VAL A 387 -13.11 10.41 -5.57
N ASN A 388 -13.75 10.80 -6.67
CA ASN A 388 -15.17 11.14 -6.65
C ASN A 388 -16.03 9.95 -6.22
N ALA A 389 -15.76 8.74 -6.75
CA ALA A 389 -16.49 7.53 -6.36
C ALA A 389 -16.40 7.25 -4.85
N THR A 390 -15.22 7.47 -4.25
CA THR A 390 -15.01 7.34 -2.80
C THR A 390 -15.82 8.37 -2.01
N LEU A 391 -15.78 9.64 -2.42
CA LEU A 391 -16.46 10.74 -1.73
C LEU A 391 -17.99 10.64 -1.83
N GLU A 392 -18.52 10.32 -3.01
CA GLU A 392 -19.95 10.12 -3.26
C GLU A 392 -20.50 8.97 -2.43
N TYR A 393 -19.81 7.82 -2.42
CA TYR A 393 -20.19 6.70 -1.57
C TYR A 393 -20.14 7.05 -0.08
N ALA A 394 -19.05 7.67 0.37
CA ALA A 394 -18.90 8.04 1.77
C ALA A 394 -19.88 9.16 2.20
N LYS A 395 -20.46 9.90 1.23
CA LYS A 395 -21.21 11.14 1.45
C LYS A 395 -20.39 12.13 2.26
N ARG A 396 -19.13 12.27 1.88
CA ARG A 396 -18.15 13.11 2.56
C ARG A 396 -17.44 14.02 1.57
N PRO A 397 -16.98 15.19 2.02
CA PRO A 397 -16.19 16.11 1.21
C PRO A 397 -14.70 15.73 1.20
N ILE A 398 -13.92 16.41 0.34
CA ILE A 398 -12.52 16.05 0.00
C ILE A 398 -11.58 15.83 1.21
N TRP A 399 -11.73 16.60 2.29
CA TRP A 399 -10.90 16.46 3.49
C TRP A 399 -11.09 15.12 4.22
N PHE A 400 -12.13 14.35 3.88
CA PHE A 400 -12.28 12.98 4.36
C PHE A 400 -11.11 12.08 3.94
N LEU A 401 -10.52 12.30 2.77
CA LEU A 401 -9.30 11.58 2.34
C LEU A 401 -8.08 11.95 3.19
N GLU A 402 -8.13 13.11 3.86
CA GLU A 402 -7.11 13.57 4.81
C GLU A 402 -7.46 13.22 6.27
N SER A 403 -8.57 12.50 6.51
CA SER A 403 -9.03 12.23 7.87
C SER A 403 -8.45 10.95 8.48
N GLU A 404 -8.16 9.96 7.64
CA GLU A 404 -7.62 8.66 8.02
C GLU A 404 -6.80 8.05 6.87
N VAL A 405 -6.00 7.02 7.19
CA VAL A 405 -5.36 6.18 6.16
C VAL A 405 -6.42 5.24 5.59
N LEU A 406 -7.10 5.68 4.52
CA LEU A 406 -8.18 4.92 3.90
C LEU A 406 -7.64 3.93 2.87
N PRO A 407 -8.06 2.64 2.90
CA PRO A 407 -7.88 1.78 1.74
C PRO A 407 -8.75 2.30 0.59
N PRO A 408 -8.46 1.92 -0.66
CA PRO A 408 -9.39 2.20 -1.76
C PRO A 408 -10.73 1.49 -1.48
N LEU A 409 -11.82 2.25 -1.51
CA LEU A 409 -13.17 1.71 -1.28
C LEU A 409 -13.68 1.02 -2.55
N SER A 410 -14.57 0.03 -2.40
CA SER A 410 -15.05 -0.76 -3.54
C SER A 410 -15.66 0.03 -4.70
N PRO A 411 -16.39 1.15 -4.51
CA PRO A 411 -16.84 1.97 -5.64
C PRO A 411 -15.70 2.56 -6.47
N ALA A 412 -14.52 2.77 -5.88
CA ALA A 412 -13.34 3.30 -6.55
C ALA A 412 -12.46 2.19 -7.14
N LEU A 413 -12.28 1.07 -6.43
CA LEU A 413 -11.44 -0.04 -6.88
C LEU A 413 -11.92 -1.36 -6.31
N GLN A 414 -12.07 -2.36 -7.18
CA GLN A 414 -12.32 -3.74 -6.81
C GLN A 414 -11.27 -4.64 -7.44
N ARG A 415 -10.91 -5.71 -6.73
CA ARG A 415 -9.98 -6.73 -7.22
C ARG A 415 -10.61 -8.09 -7.08
N SER A 416 -10.37 -8.93 -8.07
CA SER A 416 -10.82 -10.33 -8.08
C SER A 416 -9.75 -11.18 -8.75
N THR A 417 -9.82 -12.49 -8.51
CA THR A 417 -9.00 -13.47 -9.22
C THR A 417 -9.95 -14.42 -9.93
N SER A 418 -9.71 -14.63 -11.22
CA SER A 418 -10.51 -15.54 -12.03
C SER A 418 -10.49 -16.98 -11.51
N ASP A 419 -11.64 -17.62 -11.50
CA ASP A 419 -11.82 -19.01 -11.06
C ASP A 419 -11.35 -20.03 -12.12
N SER A 420 -11.56 -21.33 -11.89
CA SER A 420 -11.20 -22.40 -12.82
C SER A 420 -11.92 -22.33 -14.18
N GLU A 421 -13.05 -21.63 -14.26
CA GLU A 421 -13.79 -21.36 -15.49
C GLU A 421 -13.45 -19.98 -16.08
N GLY A 422 -12.43 -19.32 -15.53
CA GLY A 422 -12.02 -17.98 -15.91
C GLY A 422 -12.97 -16.88 -15.41
N ARG A 423 -13.95 -17.20 -14.56
CA ARG A 423 -15.00 -16.26 -14.16
C ARG A 423 -14.52 -15.30 -13.08
N PHE A 424 -14.99 -14.07 -13.15
CA PHE A 424 -14.85 -13.06 -12.10
C PHE A 424 -16.20 -12.36 -11.85
N VAL A 425 -16.35 -11.79 -10.66
CA VAL A 425 -17.56 -11.06 -10.25
C VAL A 425 -17.16 -9.80 -9.51
N PHE A 426 -17.82 -8.69 -9.83
CA PHE A 426 -17.74 -7.41 -9.15
C PHE A 426 -19.12 -6.87 -8.82
N THR A 427 -19.21 -5.97 -7.83
CA THR A 427 -20.41 -5.13 -7.69
C THR A 427 -20.36 -4.03 -8.73
N SER A 428 -21.47 -3.77 -9.41
CA SER A 428 -21.51 -2.82 -10.54
C SER A 428 -21.17 -1.38 -10.14
N TRP A 429 -21.76 -0.87 -9.05
CA TRP A 429 -21.61 0.52 -8.58
C TRP A 429 -21.87 1.60 -9.66
N ALA A 430 -22.59 1.26 -10.74
CA ALA A 430 -22.75 2.15 -11.89
C ALA A 430 -23.41 3.51 -11.61
N GLU A 431 -24.19 3.62 -10.53
CA GLU A 431 -24.78 4.91 -10.12
C GLU A 431 -23.75 5.86 -9.47
N ILE A 432 -22.71 5.32 -8.85
CA ILE A 432 -21.63 6.11 -8.21
C ILE A 432 -20.47 6.31 -9.20
N ALA A 433 -20.11 5.27 -9.93
CA ALA A 433 -19.03 5.25 -10.90
C ALA A 433 -19.56 4.74 -12.25
N PRO A 434 -20.18 5.58 -13.10
CA PRO A 434 -20.75 5.14 -14.37
C PRO A 434 -19.69 4.71 -15.40
N LEU A 435 -18.48 5.24 -15.26
CA LEU A 435 -17.34 4.94 -16.11
C LEU A 435 -16.25 4.23 -15.28
N ARG A 436 -15.94 2.98 -15.63
CA ARG A 436 -14.91 2.18 -14.98
C ARG A 436 -14.01 1.51 -16.02
N TYR A 437 -12.79 1.23 -15.62
CA TYR A 437 -11.79 0.52 -16.38
C TYR A 437 -11.59 -0.85 -15.76
N LEU A 438 -11.74 -1.87 -16.59
CA LEU A 438 -11.50 -3.24 -16.21
C LEU A 438 -10.18 -3.66 -16.82
N GLU A 439 -9.24 -4.11 -16.00
CA GLU A 439 -7.95 -4.66 -16.42
C GLU A 439 -7.84 -6.10 -15.94
N ALA A 440 -7.34 -7.00 -16.78
CA ALA A 440 -6.93 -8.33 -16.38
C ALA A 440 -5.45 -8.54 -16.73
N ARG A 441 -4.68 -9.08 -15.79
CA ARG A 441 -3.25 -9.34 -15.98
C ARG A 441 -2.83 -10.67 -15.40
N THR A 442 -2.04 -11.42 -16.16
CA THR A 442 -1.43 -12.67 -15.66
C THR A 442 -0.38 -12.35 -14.61
N VAL A 443 -0.18 -13.26 -13.66
CA VAL A 443 0.78 -13.08 -12.55
C VAL A 443 2.22 -12.87 -13.05
N ASP A 444 2.57 -13.48 -14.18
CA ASP A 444 3.88 -13.28 -14.84
C ASP A 444 3.97 -12.00 -15.69
N GLY A 445 2.87 -11.24 -15.79
CA GLY A 445 2.78 -9.99 -16.56
C GLY A 445 2.87 -10.15 -18.07
N ARG A 446 2.89 -11.39 -18.60
CA ARG A 446 3.07 -11.68 -20.02
C ARG A 446 1.82 -11.42 -20.85
N TYR A 447 0.65 -11.48 -20.24
CA TYR A 447 -0.61 -11.22 -20.93
C TYR A 447 -1.46 -10.22 -20.15
N TYR A 448 -2.22 -9.43 -20.89
CA TYR A 448 -3.13 -8.45 -20.35
C TYR A 448 -4.40 -8.33 -21.20
N ALA A 449 -5.47 -7.85 -20.61
CA ALA A 449 -6.68 -7.43 -21.29
C ALA A 449 -7.21 -6.18 -20.60
N HIS A 450 -7.97 -5.38 -21.34
CA HIS A 450 -8.66 -4.23 -20.78
C HIS A 450 -10.01 -4.02 -21.42
N LYS A 451 -10.91 -3.34 -20.71
CA LYS A 451 -12.21 -2.93 -21.25
C LYS A 451 -12.70 -1.70 -20.49
N LEU A 452 -13.31 -0.77 -21.21
CA LEU A 452 -14.14 0.24 -20.58
C LEU A 452 -15.51 -0.34 -20.26
N VAL A 453 -15.92 -0.19 -19.01
CA VAL A 453 -17.20 -0.68 -18.47
C VAL A 453 -18.13 0.51 -18.23
N ARG A 454 -19.21 0.54 -19.00
CA ARG A 454 -20.32 1.51 -18.93
C ARG A 454 -21.44 0.99 -18.04
N LYS A 455 -22.39 1.87 -17.73
CA LYS A 455 -23.45 1.60 -16.75
C LYS A 455 -24.21 0.30 -17.01
N ASP A 456 -24.48 -0.01 -18.27
CA ASP A 456 -25.30 -1.15 -18.68
C ASP A 456 -24.46 -2.39 -19.06
N ASP A 457 -23.14 -2.35 -18.89
CA ASP A 457 -22.27 -3.51 -19.13
C ASP A 457 -22.30 -4.43 -17.89
N ASP A 458 -22.92 -5.61 -18.01
CA ASP A 458 -23.08 -6.59 -16.93
C ASP A 458 -22.46 -7.97 -17.22
N ASP A 459 -22.34 -8.37 -18.50
CA ASP A 459 -21.61 -9.56 -18.97
C ASP A 459 -20.38 -9.18 -19.82
N ILE A 460 -19.19 -9.67 -19.43
CA ILE A 460 -17.92 -9.23 -20.01
C ILE A 460 -16.99 -10.41 -20.33
N GLU A 461 -16.60 -10.52 -21.60
CA GLU A 461 -15.44 -11.32 -22.00
C GLU A 461 -14.18 -10.44 -22.11
N LEU A 462 -13.10 -10.87 -21.45
CA LEU A 462 -11.77 -10.29 -21.55
C LEU A 462 -10.84 -11.26 -22.28
N HIS A 463 -10.38 -10.85 -23.47
CA HIS A 463 -9.43 -11.63 -24.25
C HIS A 463 -8.01 -11.14 -23.97
N LEU A 464 -7.21 -12.01 -23.36
CA LEU A 464 -5.81 -11.76 -23.05
C LEU A 464 -4.98 -11.66 -24.33
N LEU A 465 -4.19 -10.59 -24.41
CA LEU A 465 -3.24 -10.31 -25.47
C LEU A 465 -1.82 -10.30 -24.89
N PRO A 466 -0.78 -10.62 -25.69
CA PRO A 466 0.60 -10.48 -25.27
C PRO A 466 0.88 -9.04 -24.79
N SER A 467 1.47 -8.92 -23.61
CA SER A 467 1.81 -7.65 -22.97
C SER A 467 2.84 -6.88 -23.80
N ASP A 468 2.49 -5.65 -24.19
CA ASP A 468 3.31 -4.76 -25.02
C ASP A 468 3.71 -3.49 -24.28
N THR A 469 4.08 -3.62 -23.00
CA THR A 469 4.32 -2.47 -22.10
C THR A 469 5.63 -1.71 -22.38
N GLY A 470 6.16 -1.72 -23.60
CA GLY A 470 7.46 -1.10 -23.88
C GLY A 470 8.02 -1.23 -25.31
N LYS A 471 7.20 -1.14 -26.36
CA LYS A 471 7.73 -1.04 -27.74
C LYS A 471 7.98 0.40 -28.22
N GLY A 472 7.49 1.40 -27.50
CA GLY A 472 7.77 2.80 -27.78
C GLY A 472 9.20 3.19 -27.44
N SER A 473 9.79 4.02 -28.28
CA SER A 473 11.07 4.68 -28.07
C SER A 473 10.95 6.16 -28.44
N LEU A 474 11.54 7.03 -27.62
CA LEU A 474 11.67 8.44 -27.91
C LEU A 474 13.16 8.79 -28.07
N ARG A 475 13.54 9.21 -29.27
CA ARG A 475 14.88 9.71 -29.61
C ARG A 475 14.87 11.23 -29.64
N LEU A 476 15.61 11.83 -28.71
CA LEU A 476 15.89 13.25 -28.70
C LEU A 476 17.17 13.49 -29.52
N MET A 477 17.00 14.12 -30.67
CA MET A 477 18.09 14.50 -31.57
C MET A 477 18.71 15.78 -31.03
N LEU A 478 19.83 15.64 -30.34
CA LEU A 478 20.51 16.74 -29.66
C LEU A 478 21.50 17.43 -30.60
N ASP A 479 21.77 18.70 -30.37
CA ASP A 479 22.84 19.41 -31.08
C ASP A 479 24.20 18.70 -30.97
N ALA A 480 24.98 18.82 -32.05
CA ALA A 480 26.34 18.32 -32.11
C ALA A 480 27.19 18.98 -31.00
N ARG A 481 27.96 18.17 -30.28
CA ARG A 481 28.70 18.55 -29.07
C ARG A 481 29.99 17.77 -28.95
N THR A 482 31.02 18.47 -28.49
CA THR A 482 32.39 17.91 -28.37
C THR A 482 32.67 17.28 -27.01
N GLN A 483 31.78 17.48 -26.04
CA GLN A 483 31.90 17.03 -24.65
C GLN A 483 30.79 16.04 -24.32
N GLY A 484 31.03 15.18 -23.33
CA GLY A 484 29.95 14.35 -22.79
C GLY A 484 28.90 15.22 -22.09
N LEU A 485 27.63 14.80 -22.12
CA LEU A 485 26.53 15.53 -21.48
C LEU A 485 25.99 14.71 -20.30
N PRO A 486 26.12 15.17 -19.04
CA PRO A 486 25.43 14.54 -17.92
C PRO A 486 23.91 14.58 -18.15
N CYS A 487 23.23 13.47 -17.90
CA CYS A 487 21.79 13.34 -18.12
C CYS A 487 21.11 12.76 -16.88
N GLU A 488 19.93 13.30 -16.57
CA GLU A 488 18.98 12.76 -15.60
C GLU A 488 17.67 12.47 -16.31
N LEU A 489 17.08 11.29 -16.08
CA LEU A 489 15.82 10.90 -16.69
C LEU A 489 14.81 10.52 -15.62
N PHE A 490 13.61 11.11 -15.72
CA PHE A 490 12.46 10.80 -14.89
C PHE A 490 11.34 10.32 -15.81
N VAL A 491 10.80 9.13 -15.55
CA VAL A 491 9.64 8.58 -16.28
C VAL A 491 8.51 8.40 -15.27
N ASN A 492 7.42 9.13 -15.44
CA ASN A 492 6.33 9.24 -14.47
C ASN A 492 6.81 9.59 -13.06
N GLY A 493 7.81 10.48 -12.97
CA GLY A 493 8.47 10.87 -11.71
C GLY A 493 9.47 9.85 -11.15
N GLU A 494 9.56 8.63 -11.70
CA GLU A 494 10.54 7.64 -11.27
C GLU A 494 11.90 7.96 -11.89
N PRO A 495 12.95 8.23 -11.09
CA PRO A 495 14.28 8.52 -11.62
C PRO A 495 14.96 7.26 -12.16
N ARG A 496 15.78 7.45 -13.19
CA ARG A 496 16.77 6.48 -13.67
C ARG A 496 18.15 6.84 -13.15
N ASP A 497 19.03 5.84 -13.07
CA ASP A 497 20.45 6.04 -12.76
C ASP A 497 21.03 7.07 -13.76
N PRO A 498 21.58 8.20 -13.27
CA PRO A 498 22.23 9.20 -14.10
C PRO A 498 23.40 8.62 -14.87
N TRP A 499 23.64 9.22 -16.04
CA TRP A 499 24.72 8.82 -16.91
C TRP A 499 25.31 10.03 -17.62
N VAL A 500 26.46 9.84 -18.26
CA VAL A 500 27.03 10.83 -19.17
C VAL A 500 26.85 10.30 -20.59
N LEU A 501 26.06 11.01 -21.37
CA LEU A 501 25.84 10.74 -22.79
C LEU A 501 27.12 11.11 -23.57
N ALA A 502 27.54 10.28 -24.52
CA ALA A 502 28.79 10.51 -25.25
C ALA A 502 28.70 11.78 -26.14
N PRO A 503 29.84 12.37 -26.55
CA PRO A 503 29.84 13.42 -27.57
C PRO A 503 29.07 12.99 -28.83
N ASP A 504 28.32 13.91 -29.44
CA ASP A 504 27.53 13.71 -30.67
C ASP A 504 26.53 12.52 -30.66
N GLU A 505 26.14 12.01 -29.48
CA GLU A 505 25.14 10.94 -29.35
C GLU A 505 23.72 11.51 -29.14
N ASP A 506 22.69 10.89 -29.71
CA ASP A 506 21.30 11.21 -29.37
C ASP A 506 20.91 10.62 -28.03
N LEU A 507 20.01 11.27 -27.30
CA LEU A 507 19.41 10.68 -26.11
C LEU A 507 18.23 9.79 -26.54
N VAL A 508 18.30 8.50 -26.21
CA VAL A 508 17.23 7.54 -26.52
C VAL A 508 16.60 7.02 -25.24
N VAL A 509 15.27 7.16 -25.13
CA VAL A 509 14.46 6.57 -24.06
C VAL A 509 13.65 5.42 -24.62
N ASP A 510 14.10 4.20 -24.37
CA ASP A 510 13.42 2.97 -24.80
C ASP A 510 12.43 2.43 -23.76
N ARG A 511 11.61 1.48 -24.19
CA ARG A 511 10.62 0.79 -23.35
C ARG A 511 9.55 1.71 -22.79
N LEU A 512 9.18 2.72 -23.57
CA LEU A 512 8.03 3.55 -23.30
C LEU A 512 6.76 2.80 -23.73
N VAL A 513 5.71 2.96 -22.93
CA VAL A 513 4.36 2.59 -23.35
C VAL A 513 3.98 3.48 -24.53
N GLU A 514 3.51 2.88 -25.62
CA GLU A 514 2.98 3.68 -26.74
C GLU A 514 1.79 4.52 -26.29
N GLY A 515 1.71 5.76 -26.74
CA GLY A 515 0.71 6.71 -26.26
C GLY A 515 1.19 8.16 -26.34
N THR A 516 0.38 9.06 -25.79
CA THR A 516 0.69 10.47 -25.67
C THR A 516 1.44 10.72 -24.37
N TRP A 517 2.61 11.35 -24.47
CA TRP A 517 3.49 11.72 -23.35
C TRP A 517 3.67 13.23 -23.29
N SER A 518 3.85 13.78 -22.10
CA SER A 518 4.39 15.12 -21.91
C SER A 518 5.91 15.01 -21.78
N LEU A 519 6.64 15.89 -22.49
CA LEU A 519 8.10 15.94 -22.52
C LEU A 519 8.58 17.31 -22.05
N LYS A 520 9.36 17.32 -20.97
CA LYS A 520 10.01 18.54 -20.46
C LYS A 520 11.50 18.33 -20.30
N LEU A 521 12.29 19.23 -20.88
CA LEU A 521 13.74 19.28 -20.73
C LEU A 521 14.14 20.54 -19.98
N THR A 522 15.01 20.37 -18.98
CA THR A 522 15.54 21.48 -18.19
C THR A 522 17.06 21.34 -18.08
N PHE A 523 17.78 22.45 -18.24
CA PHE A 523 19.23 22.52 -18.03
C PHE A 523 19.52 23.70 -17.10
N HIS A 524 20.23 23.46 -16.00
CA HIS A 524 20.50 24.51 -14.98
C HIS A 524 19.24 25.24 -14.50
N GLU A 525 18.16 24.49 -14.24
CA GLU A 525 16.85 25.04 -13.84
C GLU A 525 16.16 25.93 -14.90
N GLN A 526 16.75 26.08 -16.10
CA GLN A 526 16.16 26.78 -17.23
C GLN A 526 15.47 25.79 -18.19
N PRO A 527 14.25 26.09 -18.67
CA PRO A 527 13.58 25.24 -19.64
C PRO A 527 14.36 25.25 -20.96
N VAL A 528 14.60 24.06 -21.51
CA VAL A 528 15.23 23.84 -22.82
C VAL A 528 14.17 23.49 -23.86
N HIS A 529 13.27 22.57 -23.51
CA HIS A 529 12.16 22.14 -24.37
C HIS A 529 10.94 21.79 -23.51
N ASP A 530 9.74 22.09 -23.98
CA ASP A 530 8.48 21.76 -23.31
C ASP A 530 7.43 21.43 -24.38
N GLU A 531 6.98 20.18 -24.40
CA GLU A 531 5.99 19.67 -25.34
C GLU A 531 4.95 18.88 -24.56
N ALA A 532 3.74 19.44 -24.44
CA ALA A 532 2.66 18.86 -23.64
C ALA A 532 2.13 17.52 -24.19
N GLU A 533 2.24 17.30 -25.50
CA GLU A 533 1.74 16.10 -26.18
C GLU A 533 2.75 15.61 -27.25
N VAL A 534 3.41 14.51 -26.94
CA VAL A 534 4.30 13.74 -27.80
C VAL A 534 3.69 12.36 -28.02
N ASP A 535 3.23 12.09 -29.24
CA ASP A 535 2.75 10.76 -29.59
C ASP A 535 3.93 9.80 -29.84
N VAL A 536 4.12 8.86 -28.91
CA VAL A 536 5.13 7.81 -28.97
C VAL A 536 4.51 6.56 -29.59
N LYS A 537 4.99 6.19 -30.78
CA LYS A 537 4.59 4.96 -31.51
C LYS A 537 5.78 4.42 -32.28
N GLY A 538 6.23 3.21 -31.98
CA GLY A 538 7.53 2.71 -32.45
C GLY A 538 8.67 3.66 -32.02
N GLU A 539 9.51 4.10 -32.96
CA GLU A 539 10.51 5.16 -32.71
C GLU A 539 9.94 6.53 -33.08
N THR A 540 9.76 7.39 -32.09
CA THR A 540 9.41 8.81 -32.27
C THR A 540 10.68 9.64 -32.12
N ARG A 541 10.90 10.62 -33.03
CA ARG A 541 12.08 11.50 -33.01
C ARG A 541 11.69 12.94 -32.69
N ARG A 542 12.52 13.64 -31.92
CA ARG A 542 12.34 15.05 -31.57
C ARG A 542 13.67 15.81 -31.63
N PRO A 543 13.82 16.84 -32.47
CA PRO A 543 14.98 17.72 -32.42
C PRO A 543 14.93 18.60 -31.16
N ILE A 544 16.08 18.75 -30.48
CA ILE A 544 16.24 19.55 -29.28
C ILE A 544 17.40 20.51 -29.48
N ASP A 545 17.11 21.81 -29.42
CA ASP A 545 18.12 22.87 -29.41
C ASP A 545 18.71 22.98 -27.99
N LEU A 546 20.02 22.77 -27.87
CA LEU A 546 20.72 22.82 -26.58
C LEU A 546 21.28 24.21 -26.28
N PRO A 547 21.35 24.61 -25.00
CA PRO A 547 22.07 25.82 -24.62
C PRO A 547 23.58 25.66 -24.91
N GLU A 548 24.26 26.77 -25.21
CA GLU A 548 25.68 26.77 -25.58
C GLU A 548 26.55 26.04 -24.55
N GLU A 549 26.27 26.22 -23.26
CA GLU A 549 27.04 25.60 -22.17
C GLU A 549 26.89 24.07 -22.10
N ALA A 550 25.80 23.50 -22.64
CA ALA A 550 25.64 22.06 -22.78
C ALA A 550 26.41 21.50 -23.98
N ILE A 551 26.73 22.34 -24.97
CA ILE A 551 27.45 21.99 -26.20
C ILE A 551 28.96 22.09 -25.99
N VAL A 552 29.45 23.22 -25.47
CA VAL A 552 30.89 23.53 -25.35
C VAL A 552 31.46 23.21 -23.96
N GLY A 553 30.59 23.13 -22.94
CA GLY A 553 30.98 22.91 -21.56
C GLY A 553 31.42 24.17 -20.82
N HIS A 554 31.95 23.99 -19.60
CA HIS A 554 32.31 25.09 -18.71
C HIS A 554 33.82 25.18 -18.47
N THR A 555 34.30 26.38 -18.15
CA THR A 555 35.72 26.65 -17.86
C THR A 555 36.11 26.25 -16.42
N PRO A 556 37.41 26.04 -16.13
CA PRO A 556 37.89 25.78 -14.77
C PRO A 556 37.45 26.85 -13.76
N GLU A 557 37.39 28.12 -14.15
CA GLU A 557 36.93 29.21 -13.27
C GLU A 557 35.44 29.10 -12.96
N GLN A 558 34.61 28.62 -13.90
CA GLN A 558 33.19 28.35 -13.66
C GLN A 558 33.01 27.17 -12.72
N TRP A 559 33.79 26.09 -12.87
CA TRP A 559 33.80 24.95 -11.94
C TRP A 559 34.22 25.35 -10.52
N LYS A 560 35.27 26.17 -10.42
CA LYS A 560 35.71 26.72 -9.13
C LYS A 560 34.64 27.60 -8.48
N ARG A 561 33.95 28.45 -9.27
CA ARG A 561 32.81 29.25 -8.79
C ARG A 561 31.65 28.39 -8.33
N ALA A 562 31.43 27.24 -8.97
CA ALA A 562 30.44 26.24 -8.59
C ALA A 562 30.87 25.35 -7.40
N GLY A 563 32.06 25.56 -6.83
CA GLY A 563 32.58 24.76 -5.73
C GLY A 563 32.94 23.32 -6.11
N ARG A 564 33.16 23.03 -7.40
CA ARG A 564 33.49 21.69 -7.92
C ARG A 564 34.92 21.66 -8.46
N ALA A 565 35.59 20.51 -8.34
CA ALA A 565 36.91 20.28 -8.92
C ALA A 565 36.79 20.06 -10.44
N TYR A 566 37.66 20.71 -11.22
CA TYR A 566 37.61 20.58 -12.67
C TYR A 566 37.98 19.14 -13.10
N PRO A 567 37.32 18.54 -14.09
CA PRO A 567 37.64 17.20 -14.54
C PRO A 567 39.08 17.11 -15.07
N GLY A 568 39.88 16.18 -14.53
CA GLY A 568 41.27 15.96 -14.96
C GLY A 568 42.31 16.92 -14.36
N SER A 569 41.93 17.76 -13.38
CA SER A 569 42.85 18.61 -12.61
C SER A 569 43.46 17.92 -11.39
#